data_AF-A0A5J4KYZ0-F1
#
_entry.id   AF-A0A5J4KYZ0-F1
#
_cell.length_a   1.000
_cell.length_b   1.000
_cell.length_c   1.000
_cell.angle_alpha   90.00
_cell.angle_beta   90.00
_cell.angle_gamma   90.00
#
_symmetry.space_group_name_H-M   'P 1'
#
loop_
_entity.id
_entity.type
_entity.pdbx_description
1 polymer ?
#
loop_
_entity_poly.entity_id
_entity_poly.type
_entity_poly.pdbx_seq_one_letter_code
_entity_poly.pdbx_strand_id
1 'polypeptide(L)'
;MRKTQHRVHPKGCSKHIVVGIRAEESPKRAQRGMLSYNPDGRTMQYCPIYHFSEDEVWEYMELNNLPYPSLYDEGFSRLGCVVCLSSADQEEY
;
A
#
# COMPACT_ATOMS: atom_id res chain seq x y z
N MET A 1 32.44 9.48 0.35
CA MET A 1 31.01 9.63 0.70
C MET A 1 30.28 10.29 -0.47
N ARG A 2 29.50 9.54 -1.25
CA ARG A 2 28.69 10.13 -2.35
C ARG A 2 27.35 10.58 -1.77
N LYS A 3 27.14 11.89 -1.66
CA LYS A 3 25.81 12.44 -1.35
C LYS A 3 24.89 12.05 -2.51
N THR A 4 23.92 11.19 -2.25
CA THR A 4 22.82 10.92 -3.18
C THR A 4 22.16 12.27 -3.46
N GLN A 5 22.33 12.79 -4.68
CA GLN A 5 21.62 13.99 -5.08
C GLN A 5 20.13 13.64 -5.07
N HIS A 6 19.36 14.26 -4.18
CA HIS A 6 17.91 14.17 -4.25
C HIS A 6 17.51 14.64 -5.66
N ARG A 7 17.03 13.71 -6.49
CA ARG A 7 16.58 14.00 -7.84
C ARG A 7 15.32 14.86 -7.71
N VAL A 8 15.51 16.17 -7.71
CA VAL A 8 14.41 17.14 -7.66
C VAL A 8 13.60 16.93 -8.92
N HIS A 9 12.37 16.44 -8.77
CA HIS A 9 11.48 16.25 -9.90
C HIS A 9 11.25 17.62 -10.58
N PRO A 10 11.46 17.74 -11.89
CA PRO A 10 11.30 19.01 -12.59
C PRO A 10 9.88 19.55 -12.39
N LYS A 11 9.79 20.85 -12.05
CA LYS A 11 8.51 21.52 -11.82
C LYS A 11 7.70 21.51 -13.13
N GLY A 12 6.55 20.84 -13.12
CA GLY A 12 5.62 20.79 -14.27
C GLY A 12 5.27 19.39 -14.76
N CYS A 13 6.06 18.37 -14.43
CA CYS A 13 5.80 16.99 -14.82
C CYS A 13 4.77 16.32 -13.90
N SER A 14 3.91 15.48 -14.48
CA SER A 14 3.01 14.63 -13.71
C SER A 14 3.80 13.63 -12.87
N LYS A 15 3.37 13.41 -11.63
CA LYS A 15 3.96 12.42 -10.71
C LYS A 15 3.29 11.07 -10.97
N HIS A 16 4.07 10.00 -11.01
CA HIS A 16 3.54 8.65 -11.13
C HIS A 16 3.88 7.89 -9.84
N ILE A 17 2.87 7.34 -9.17
CA ILE A 17 3.03 6.63 -7.90
C ILE A 17 2.38 5.25 -7.96
N VAL A 18 3.08 4.25 -7.43
CA VAL A 18 2.55 2.90 -7.26
C VAL A 18 2.18 2.72 -5.79
N VAL A 19 0.98 2.21 -5.52
CA VAL A 19 0.50 1.96 -4.15
C VAL A 19 -0.15 0.59 -4.05
N GLY A 20 -0.10 -0.02 -2.87
CA GLY A 20 -0.71 -1.33 -2.58
C GLY A 20 -2.17 -1.26 -2.12
N ILE A 21 -3.00 -0.40 -2.72
CA ILE A 21 -4.43 -0.35 -2.38
C ILE A 21 -5.17 -1.48 -3.09
N ARG A 22 -5.97 -2.25 -2.35
CA ARG A 22 -6.87 -3.28 -2.89
C ARG A 22 -8.34 -2.87 -2.74
N ALA A 23 -9.18 -3.36 -3.64
CA ALA A 23 -10.62 -3.10 -3.60
C ALA A 23 -11.27 -3.70 -2.34
N GLU A 24 -10.84 -4.90 -1.94
CA GLU A 24 -11.38 -5.65 -0.81
C GLU A 24 -11.23 -4.93 0.55
N GLU A 25 -10.20 -4.08 0.70
CA GLU A 25 -9.89 -3.43 1.97
C GLU A 25 -10.99 -2.48 2.48
N SER A 26 -11.84 -1.94 1.60
CA SER A 26 -13.07 -1.21 1.99
C SER A 26 -13.93 -0.80 0.78
N PRO A 27 -15.24 -0.55 0.96
CA PRO A 27 -16.10 -0.01 -0.10
C PRO A 27 -15.57 1.30 -0.71
N LYS A 28 -14.96 2.17 0.09
CA LYS A 28 -14.36 3.43 -0.39
C LYS A 28 -13.15 3.18 -1.29
N ARG A 29 -12.34 2.16 -0.98
CA ARG A 29 -11.18 1.78 -1.81
C ARG A 29 -11.65 1.12 -3.11
N ALA A 30 -12.69 0.28 -3.06
CA ALA A 30 -13.33 -0.30 -4.23
C ALA A 30 -13.93 0.72 -5.21
N GLN A 31 -14.28 1.93 -4.75
CA GLN A 31 -14.79 2.99 -5.62
C GLN A 31 -13.67 3.78 -6.34
N ARG A 32 -12.41 3.68 -5.88
CA ARG A 32 -11.31 4.49 -6.41
C ARG A 32 -10.78 4.00 -7.75
N GLY A 33 -10.90 2.70 -8.03
CA GLY A 33 -10.38 2.06 -9.23
C GLY A 33 -8.89 1.76 -9.18
N MET A 34 -8.45 0.87 -10.08
CA MET A 34 -7.06 0.42 -10.24
C MET A 34 -6.12 1.55 -10.71
N LEU A 35 -6.64 2.47 -11.53
CA LEU A 35 -5.95 3.66 -12.02
C LEU A 35 -6.71 4.88 -11.55
N SER A 36 -6.05 5.83 -10.90
CA SER A 36 -6.67 7.09 -10.51
C SER A 36 -5.76 8.28 -10.80
N TYR A 37 -6.36 9.36 -11.31
CA TYR A 37 -5.67 10.61 -11.58
C TYR A 37 -6.14 11.69 -10.60
N ASN A 38 -5.19 12.31 -9.91
CA ASN A 38 -5.44 13.49 -9.07
C ASN A 38 -4.97 14.75 -9.83
N PRO A 39 -5.89 15.65 -10.21
CA PRO A 39 -5.55 16.86 -10.97
C PRO A 39 -4.79 17.89 -10.13
N ASP A 40 -5.13 18.07 -8.85
CA ASP A 40 -4.51 19.06 -7.96
C ASP A 40 -3.01 18.80 -7.79
N GLY A 41 -2.65 17.52 -7.65
CA GLY A 41 -1.28 17.04 -7.54
C GLY A 41 -0.63 16.66 -8.86
N ARG A 42 -1.35 16.73 -10.00
CA ARG A 42 -0.96 16.14 -11.29
C ARG A 42 -0.36 14.75 -11.11
N THR A 43 -1.03 13.90 -10.33
CA THR A 43 -0.50 12.61 -9.89
C THR A 43 -1.32 11.48 -10.47
N MET A 44 -0.66 10.59 -11.21
CA MET A 44 -1.21 9.31 -11.65
C MET A 44 -0.85 8.23 -10.63
N GLN A 45 -1.87 7.57 -10.09
CA GLN A 45 -1.72 6.50 -9.11
C GLN A 45 -2.10 5.17 -9.74
N TYR A 46 -1.24 4.18 -9.53
CA TYR A 46 -1.38 2.81 -10.00
C TYR A 46 -1.51 1.86 -8.81
N CYS A 47 -2.51 0.98 -8.83
CA CYS A 47 -2.73 -0.04 -7.82
C CYS A 47 -2.60 -1.45 -8.46
N PRO A 48 -1.40 -2.02 -8.62
CA PRO A 48 -1.22 -3.24 -9.42
C PRO A 48 -1.94 -4.46 -8.84
N ILE A 49 -2.07 -4.52 -7.52
CA ILE A 49 -2.74 -5.61 -6.79
C ILE A 49 -4.20 -5.28 -6.46
N TYR A 50 -4.83 -4.38 -7.23
CA TYR A 50 -6.15 -3.83 -6.89
C TYR A 50 -7.24 -4.91 -6.72
N HIS A 51 -7.17 -5.97 -7.52
CA HIS A 51 -8.12 -7.06 -7.52
C HIS A 51 -7.72 -8.24 -6.63
N PHE A 52 -6.53 -8.20 -6.02
CA PHE A 52 -6.09 -9.29 -5.16
C PHE A 52 -6.96 -9.33 -3.90
N SER A 53 -7.35 -10.52 -3.49
CA SER A 53 -7.84 -10.76 -2.13
C SER A 53 -6.70 -10.77 -1.11
N GLU A 54 -7.04 -10.86 0.17
CA GLU A 54 -6.10 -11.15 1.24
C GLU A 54 -5.34 -12.45 1.02
N ASP A 55 -6.06 -13.54 0.76
CA ASP A 55 -5.48 -14.87 0.53
C ASP A 55 -4.55 -14.88 -0.68
N GLU A 56 -4.93 -14.22 -1.79
CA GLU A 56 -4.10 -14.15 -2.99
C GLU A 56 -2.78 -13.39 -2.76
N VAL A 57 -2.77 -12.39 -1.86
CA VAL A 57 -1.51 -11.72 -1.48
C VAL A 57 -0.62 -12.66 -0.68
N TRP A 58 -1.17 -13.37 0.30
CA TRP A 58 -0.40 -14.32 1.11
C TRP A 58 0.13 -15.47 0.26
N GLU A 59 -0.71 -16.08 -0.57
CA GLU A 59 -0.30 -17.13 -1.51
C GLU A 59 0.82 -16.63 -2.45
N TYR A 60 0.67 -15.42 -3.00
CA TYR A 60 1.71 -14.85 -3.85
C TYR A 60 3.04 -14.65 -3.10
N MET A 61 2.98 -14.19 -1.85
CA MET A 61 4.17 -13.98 -1.02
C MET A 61 4.87 -15.30 -0.70
N GLU A 62 4.13 -16.34 -0.34
CA GLU A 62 4.65 -17.69 -0.07
C GLU A 62 5.28 -18.32 -1.31
N LEU A 63 4.56 -18.33 -2.44
CA LEU A 63 5.06 -18.90 -3.71
C LEU A 63 6.36 -18.24 -4.18
N ASN A 64 6.52 -16.95 -3.90
CA ASN A 64 7.71 -16.18 -4.30
C ASN A 64 8.75 -16.04 -3.18
N ASN A 65 8.54 -16.67 -2.02
CA ASN A 65 9.42 -16.58 -0.85
C ASN A 65 9.77 -15.13 -0.47
N LEU A 66 8.77 -14.24 -0.46
CA LEU A 66 8.97 -12.83 -0.14
C LEU A 66 9.07 -12.63 1.38
N PRO A 67 10.07 -11.85 1.87
CA PRO A 67 10.15 -11.54 3.29
C PRO A 67 9.00 -10.62 3.70
N TYR A 68 8.42 -10.88 4.87
CA TYR A 68 7.38 -10.05 5.49
C TYR A 68 7.68 -9.81 6.98
N PRO A 69 7.07 -8.79 7.62
CA PRO A 69 7.28 -8.51 9.03
C PRO A 69 6.76 -9.63 9.94
N SER A 70 7.56 -10.08 10.92
CA SER A 70 7.16 -11.14 11.86
C SER A 70 5.93 -10.83 12.71
N LEU A 71 5.55 -9.54 12.83
CA LEU A 71 4.33 -9.14 13.54
C LEU A 71 3.07 -9.77 12.92
N TYR A 72 3.08 -10.10 11.63
CA TYR A 72 1.97 -10.83 11.03
C TYR A 72 1.82 -12.25 11.61
N ASP A 73 2.93 -12.90 11.98
CA ASP A 73 2.90 -14.21 12.65
C ASP A 73 2.37 -14.12 14.08
N GLU A 74 2.45 -12.94 14.70
CA GLU A 74 1.91 -12.65 16.04
C GLU A 74 0.39 -12.34 16.01
N GLY A 75 -0.24 -12.39 14.84
CA GLY A 75 -1.68 -12.18 14.65
C GLY A 75 -2.10 -10.77 14.26
N PHE A 76 -1.15 -9.87 13.98
CA PHE A 76 -1.49 -8.54 13.48
C PHE A 76 -1.92 -8.60 12.01
N SER A 77 -3.17 -8.24 11.71
CA SER A 77 -3.70 -8.16 10.34
C SER A 77 -3.28 -6.86 9.63
N ARG A 78 -3.00 -5.80 10.39
CA ARG A 78 -2.60 -4.50 9.82
C ARG A 78 -1.57 -3.75 10.64
N LEU A 79 -0.44 -3.48 10.01
CA LEU A 79 0.62 -2.67 10.61
C LEU A 79 0.46 -1.17 10.31
N GLY A 80 0.55 -0.37 11.36
CA GLY A 80 0.46 1.10 11.30
C GLY A 80 1.54 1.76 12.16
N CYS A 81 1.27 3.00 12.59
CA CYS A 81 2.16 3.71 13.50
C CYS A 81 1.95 3.22 14.95
N VAL A 82 3.04 3.15 15.73
CA VAL A 82 3.06 2.70 17.14
C VAL A 82 2.07 3.48 18.03
N VAL A 83 1.90 4.77 17.78
CA VAL A 83 1.03 5.65 18.61
C VAL A 83 -0.37 5.86 18.02
N CYS A 84 -0.65 5.28 16.84
CA CYS A 84 -1.96 5.40 16.20
C CYS A 84 -2.81 4.19 16.59
N LEU A 85 -3.71 4.38 17.56
CA LEU A 85 -4.62 3.36 18.10
C LEU A 85 -5.66 2.78 17.09
N SER A 86 -5.63 3.15 15.81
CA SER A 86 -6.63 2.72 14.83
C SER A 86 -6.14 1.63 13.85
N SER A 87 -5.08 0.90 14.18
CA SER A 87 -4.65 -0.26 13.38
C SER A 87 -5.40 -1.46 13.96
N ALA A 88 -6.57 -1.72 13.39
CA ALA A 88 -7.56 -2.64 13.93
C ALA A 88 -7.02 -4.08 13.95
N ASP A 89 -6.65 -4.52 15.15
CA ASP A 89 -6.88 -5.87 15.68
C ASP A 89 -7.33 -5.64 17.14
N GLN A 90 -8.62 -5.43 17.32
CA GLN A 90 -9.29 -5.52 18.63
C GLN A 90 -10.32 -6.66 18.54
N GLU A 91 -9.83 -7.88 18.35
CA GLU A 91 -10.53 -9.06 18.81
C GLU A 91 -9.70 -9.62 19.99
N GLU A 92 -10.35 -9.77 21.15
CA GLU A 92 -9.84 -10.26 22.44
C GLU A 92 -8.96 -9.32 23.31
N TYR A 93 -9.64 -8.47 24.10
CA TYR A 93 -9.71 -8.58 25.59
C TYR A 93 -10.87 -7.75 26.15
#